data_AF-A0A644YUC6-F1
#
_entry.id   AF-A0A644YUC6-F1
#
_cell.length_a   1.000
_cell.length_b   1.000
_cell.length_c   1.000
_cell.angle_alpha   90.00
_cell.angle_beta   90.00
_cell.angle_gamma   90.00
#
_symmetry.space_group_name_H-M   'P 1'
#
loop_
_entity.id
_entity.type
_entity.pdbx_description
1 polymer ?
#
loop_
_entity_poly.entity_id
_entity_poly.type
_entity_poly.pdbx_seq_one_letter_code
_entity_poly.pdbx_strand_id
1 'polypeptide(L)'
;MSHPYFFTYMTIEYVLEVMTMELKMNLKMDNNEDKKAERVKEAKEKKAKAVYEPSWEEVWITGYGKKKGIMQSKISKLDKERLIDVKRAEENGEIGTHVESLKKFSKAHALNLYKMLMEQRRDGIIADMIANTPANYHLVTSPEVFERLTQELNGEEVIGLDTETTGLDYDKDQIVGISLTLPKVDQHYYIPVRHELDGVYQLFPATVFRHLKPFLENSKLGKVLHNSKFDMHMFYREGIHLQGLVMDTMIAMKILTENESSYALKNLATKYGKYFGFEDKSMTYEELFGKGGFEKTPLDIGTV
;
A
#
# COMPACT_ATOMS: atom_id res chain seq x y z
N MET A 1 100.27 74.92 16.39
CA MET A 1 99.79 76.07 15.60
C MET A 1 98.37 75.76 15.17
N SER A 2 97.43 76.53 15.69
CA SER A 2 95.99 76.27 15.75
C SER A 2 95.26 77.43 15.07
N HIS A 3 94.34 77.13 14.15
CA HIS A 3 93.25 77.97 13.61
C HIS A 3 92.42 77.09 12.64
N PRO A 4 91.15 77.41 12.30
CA PRO A 4 90.24 78.40 12.87
C PRO A 4 88.80 77.89 13.13
N TYR A 5 88.03 78.82 13.68
CA TYR A 5 86.64 78.81 14.13
C TYR A 5 85.59 78.60 13.03
N PHE A 6 84.44 78.01 13.40
CA PHE A 6 83.17 78.19 12.69
C PHE A 6 82.05 78.61 13.65
N PHE A 7 81.41 79.72 13.30
CA PHE A 7 80.26 80.34 13.93
C PHE A 7 78.99 79.48 13.77
N THR A 8 78.12 79.46 14.78
CA THR A 8 76.70 79.13 14.60
C THR A 8 75.88 80.04 15.51
N TYR A 9 75.01 80.85 14.91
CA TYR A 9 74.08 81.73 15.58
C TYR A 9 72.83 80.94 16.01
N MET A 10 72.39 81.19 17.25
CA MET A 10 71.18 80.67 17.86
C MET A 10 70.27 81.87 18.11
N THR A 11 69.07 81.89 17.51
CA THR A 11 68.00 82.79 17.90
C THR A 11 66.68 82.04 17.93
N ILE A 12 66.03 82.14 19.08
CA ILE A 12 64.79 81.54 19.53
C ILE A 12 63.64 82.44 19.09
N GLU A 13 62.58 81.92 18.43
CA GLU A 13 61.26 82.57 18.43
C GLU A 13 60.09 81.57 18.38
N TYR A 14 59.28 81.67 19.45
CA TYR A 14 57.82 81.62 19.57
C TYR A 14 56.96 80.51 18.91
N VAL A 15 56.28 79.79 19.81
CA VAL A 15 55.17 78.86 19.61
C VAL A 15 53.90 79.61 19.19
N LEU A 16 53.33 79.24 18.04
CA LEU A 16 52.00 79.63 17.59
C LEU A 16 51.20 78.35 17.33
N GLU A 17 50.40 77.97 18.32
CA GLU A 17 49.53 76.80 18.29
C GLU A 17 48.28 77.13 17.45
N VAL A 18 48.29 76.75 16.17
CA VAL A 18 47.13 76.84 15.30
C VAL A 18 46.30 75.56 15.47
N MET A 19 45.18 75.66 16.19
CA MET A 19 44.16 74.60 16.22
C MET A 19 43.52 74.48 14.83
N THR A 20 44.01 73.55 14.01
CA THR A 20 43.28 73.07 12.82
C THR A 20 42.44 71.86 13.21
N MET A 21 41.12 72.05 13.31
CA MET A 21 40.17 70.93 13.38
C MET A 21 40.13 70.22 12.02
N GLU A 22 40.81 69.07 11.87
CA GLU A 22 40.59 68.17 10.74
C GLU A 22 39.26 67.44 10.91
N LEU A 23 38.22 67.92 10.22
CA LEU A 23 36.98 67.20 10.05
C LEU A 23 37.16 66.10 8.99
N LYS A 24 37.57 64.90 9.38
CA LYS A 24 37.58 63.74 8.47
C LYS A 24 36.16 63.18 8.34
N MET A 25 35.45 63.62 7.29
CA MET A 25 34.20 63.00 6.85
C MET A 25 34.45 61.52 6.54
N ASN A 26 33.84 60.64 7.32
CA ASN A 26 33.81 59.21 7.03
C ASN A 26 32.69 58.97 6.01
N LEU A 27 33.00 59.16 4.72
CA LEU A 27 32.13 58.72 3.62
C LEU A 27 32.12 57.18 3.63
N LYS A 28 31.14 56.60 4.31
CA LYS A 28 30.70 55.23 3.98
C LYS A 28 30.18 55.30 2.56
N MET A 29 31.00 54.92 1.58
CA MET A 29 30.47 54.50 0.29
C MET A 29 29.49 53.37 0.58
N ASP A 30 28.20 53.66 0.41
CA ASP A 30 27.18 52.64 0.43
C ASP A 30 27.50 51.74 -0.76
N ASN A 31 28.00 50.53 -0.50
CA ASN A 31 28.24 49.45 -1.47
C ASN A 31 26.90 48.95 -2.03
N ASN A 32 26.09 49.88 -2.52
CA ASN A 32 24.81 49.66 -3.15
C ASN A 32 25.03 48.93 -4.49
N GLU A 33 26.20 49.09 -5.12
CA GLU A 33 26.63 48.29 -6.27
C GLU A 33 26.94 46.83 -5.92
N ASP A 34 27.66 46.54 -4.83
CA ASP A 34 27.89 45.15 -4.40
C ASP A 34 26.61 44.47 -3.92
N LYS A 35 25.77 45.18 -3.14
CA LYS A 35 24.45 44.67 -2.71
C LYS A 35 23.52 44.47 -3.91
N LYS A 36 23.60 45.32 -4.94
CA LYS A 36 22.82 45.18 -6.18
C LYS A 36 23.37 44.05 -7.04
N ALA A 37 24.69 43.87 -7.12
CA ALA A 37 25.33 42.75 -7.81
C ALA A 37 25.02 41.42 -7.13
N GLU A 38 25.02 41.37 -5.80
CA GLU A 38 24.63 40.23 -4.99
C GLU A 38 23.13 39.91 -5.16
N ARG A 39 22.25 40.92 -5.10
CA ARG A 39 20.82 40.75 -5.42
C ARG A 39 20.57 40.30 -6.86
N VAL A 40 21.37 40.76 -7.83
CA VAL A 40 21.29 40.34 -9.24
C VAL A 40 21.80 38.91 -9.40
N LYS A 41 22.84 38.51 -8.69
CA LYS A 41 23.36 37.14 -8.66
C LYS A 41 22.35 36.18 -8.01
N GLU A 42 21.77 36.56 -6.88
CA GLU A 42 20.67 35.83 -6.24
C GLU A 42 19.44 35.74 -7.15
N ALA A 43 19.08 36.80 -7.88
CA ALA A 43 17.97 36.79 -8.82
C ALA A 43 18.25 35.91 -10.05
N LYS A 44 19.49 35.88 -10.56
CA LYS A 44 19.94 34.97 -11.62
C LYS A 44 19.95 33.52 -11.14
N GLU A 45 20.43 33.24 -9.93
CA GLU A 45 20.40 31.91 -9.32
C GLU A 45 18.95 31.46 -9.02
N LYS A 46 18.08 32.36 -8.57
CA LYS A 46 16.63 32.08 -8.41
C LYS A 46 15.96 31.79 -9.76
N LYS A 47 16.28 32.54 -10.82
CA LYS A 47 15.80 32.26 -12.18
C LYS A 47 16.34 30.93 -12.71
N ALA A 48 17.62 30.62 -12.51
CA ALA A 48 18.22 29.35 -12.92
C ALA A 48 17.61 28.16 -12.15
N LYS A 49 17.38 28.29 -10.84
CA LYS A 49 16.66 27.28 -10.03
C LYS A 49 15.18 27.15 -10.41
N ALA A 50 14.56 28.22 -10.90
CA ALA A 50 13.19 28.16 -11.41
C ALA A 50 13.11 27.35 -12.72
N VAL A 51 14.14 27.41 -13.57
CA VAL A 51 14.21 26.71 -14.87
C VAL A 51 14.75 25.27 -14.76
N TYR A 52 15.63 24.97 -13.79
CA TYR A 52 16.23 23.64 -13.61
C TYR A 52 15.17 22.56 -13.41
N GLU A 53 15.22 21.44 -14.14
CA GLU A 53 14.31 20.31 -13.97
C GLU A 53 15.10 19.07 -13.51
N PRO A 54 14.69 18.39 -12.42
CA PRO A 54 15.45 17.26 -11.89
C PRO A 54 15.30 16.02 -12.76
N SER A 55 16.34 15.18 -12.81
CA SER A 55 16.30 13.85 -13.43
C SER A 55 15.57 12.83 -12.56
N TRP A 56 15.17 11.70 -13.14
CA TRP A 56 14.57 10.60 -12.39
C TRP A 56 15.48 10.01 -11.32
N GLU A 57 16.77 9.92 -11.60
CA GLU A 57 17.75 9.45 -10.62
C GLU A 57 17.82 10.40 -9.41
N GLU A 58 17.72 11.71 -9.65
CA GLU A 58 17.63 12.72 -8.59
C GLU A 58 16.31 12.64 -7.81
N VAL A 59 15.18 12.42 -8.47
CA VAL A 59 13.87 12.27 -7.81
C VAL A 59 13.83 11.01 -6.95
N TRP A 60 14.29 9.88 -7.46
CA TRP A 60 14.17 8.58 -6.79
C TRP A 60 15.30 8.31 -5.79
N ILE A 61 16.55 8.56 -6.17
CA ILE A 61 17.74 8.02 -5.51
C ILE A 61 18.58 9.10 -4.84
N THR A 62 19.12 10.06 -5.58
CA THR A 62 20.19 10.95 -5.07
C THR A 62 19.65 12.21 -4.38
N GLY A 63 18.49 12.73 -4.80
CA GLY A 63 17.96 14.02 -4.36
C GLY A 63 18.48 15.19 -5.19
N TYR A 64 17.83 16.35 -5.06
CA TYR A 64 18.25 17.59 -5.72
C TYR A 64 18.01 18.82 -4.85
N GLY A 65 18.93 19.78 -4.92
CA GLY A 65 18.89 20.99 -4.10
C GLY A 65 18.87 20.66 -2.60
N LYS A 66 17.78 21.00 -1.90
CA LYS A 66 17.58 20.66 -0.48
C LYS A 66 16.65 19.45 -0.27
N LYS A 67 16.11 18.86 -1.33
CA LYS A 67 15.20 17.72 -1.27
C LYS A 67 15.99 16.42 -1.36
N LYS A 68 15.71 15.49 -0.46
CA LYS A 68 16.22 14.12 -0.54
C LYS A 68 15.48 13.33 -1.61
N GLY A 69 16.16 12.36 -2.23
CA GLY A 69 15.50 11.40 -3.10
C GLY A 69 14.45 10.60 -2.34
N ILE A 70 13.39 10.15 -3.01
CA ILE A 70 12.28 9.44 -2.37
C ILE A 70 12.78 8.24 -1.55
N MET A 71 13.71 7.45 -2.09
CA MET A 71 14.24 6.24 -1.45
C MET A 71 15.16 6.51 -0.25
N GLN A 72 15.60 7.75 -0.04
CA GLN A 72 16.42 8.15 1.12
C GLN A 72 15.56 8.53 2.34
N SER A 73 14.24 8.63 2.17
CA SER A 73 13.32 8.98 3.27
C SER A 73 13.02 7.76 4.15
N LYS A 74 12.50 8.00 5.37
CA LYS A 74 12.02 6.91 6.23
C LYS A 74 10.73 6.35 5.63
N ILE A 75 10.79 5.11 5.14
CA ILE A 75 9.71 4.44 4.42
C ILE A 75 9.46 3.06 5.08
N SER A 76 8.20 2.65 5.19
CA SER A 76 7.85 1.29 5.65
C SER A 76 8.31 0.25 4.62
N LYS A 77 8.49 -1.01 5.03
CA LYS A 77 8.87 -2.08 4.08
C LYS A 77 7.87 -2.18 2.92
N LEU A 78 6.57 -2.17 3.24
CA LEU A 78 5.48 -2.24 2.26
C LEU A 78 5.47 -1.04 1.30
N ASP A 79 5.58 0.20 1.81
CA ASP A 79 5.64 1.38 0.95
C ASP A 79 6.86 1.35 0.04
N LYS A 80 7.98 0.79 0.49
CA LYS A 80 9.20 0.68 -0.31
C LYS A 80 8.99 -0.26 -1.50
N GLU A 81 8.34 -1.41 -1.29
CA GLU A 81 7.98 -2.34 -2.36
C GLU A 81 7.06 -1.66 -3.39
N ARG A 82 6.00 -0.97 -2.93
CA ARG A 82 5.08 -0.21 -3.79
C ARG A 82 5.80 0.86 -4.63
N LEU A 83 6.73 1.59 -4.03
CA LEU A 83 7.51 2.62 -4.72
C LEU A 83 8.49 2.03 -5.75
N ILE A 84 9.04 0.84 -5.48
CA ILE A 84 9.88 0.12 -6.45
C ILE A 84 9.04 -0.30 -7.66
N ASP A 85 7.81 -0.78 -7.45
CA ASP A 85 6.92 -1.16 -8.55
C ASP A 85 6.54 0.03 -9.42
N VAL A 86 6.25 1.19 -8.81
CA VAL A 86 6.00 2.44 -9.57
C VAL A 86 7.23 2.88 -10.37
N LYS A 87 8.42 2.83 -9.75
CA LYS A 87 9.67 3.16 -10.43
C LYS A 87 9.88 2.27 -11.66
N ARG A 88 9.64 0.96 -11.54
CA ARG A 88 9.74 0.01 -12.65
C ARG A 88 8.68 0.25 -13.73
N ALA A 89 7.44 0.51 -13.34
CA ALA A 89 6.36 0.79 -14.28
C ALA A 89 6.60 2.09 -15.06
N GLU A 90 7.19 3.09 -14.42
CA GLU A 90 7.62 4.33 -15.07
C GLU A 90 8.78 4.07 -16.04
N GLU A 91 9.83 3.35 -15.62
CA GLU A 91 10.96 2.97 -16.47
C GLU A 91 10.53 2.17 -17.72
N ASN A 92 9.49 1.34 -17.58
CA ASN A 92 8.91 0.54 -18.66
C ASN A 92 7.88 1.31 -19.52
N GLY A 93 7.56 2.56 -19.17
CA GLY A 93 6.57 3.38 -19.89
C GLY A 93 5.12 2.93 -19.72
N GLU A 94 4.82 2.13 -18.69
CA GLU A 94 3.49 1.58 -18.43
C GLU A 94 2.54 2.61 -17.80
N ILE A 95 3.09 3.56 -17.03
CA ILE A 95 2.34 4.63 -16.38
C ILE A 95 2.98 5.99 -16.63
N GLY A 96 2.14 6.98 -16.92
CA GLY A 96 2.58 8.37 -17.05
C GLY A 96 2.97 9.00 -15.71
N THR A 97 3.69 10.11 -15.75
CA THR A 97 4.11 10.81 -14.53
C THR A 97 2.97 11.57 -13.85
N HIS A 98 1.94 11.94 -14.62
CA HIS A 98 0.80 12.77 -14.21
C HIS A 98 1.23 14.05 -13.46
N VAL A 99 2.41 14.59 -13.79
CA VAL A 99 2.91 15.88 -13.29
C VAL A 99 3.48 16.70 -14.44
N GLU A 100 3.22 18.01 -14.41
CA GLU A 100 3.82 18.97 -15.36
C GLU A 100 5.33 19.13 -15.17
N SER A 101 5.83 18.82 -13.97
CA SER A 101 7.23 18.93 -13.58
C SER A 101 7.57 17.88 -12.53
N LEU A 102 8.71 17.23 -12.71
CA LEU A 102 9.34 16.29 -11.79
C LEU A 102 9.65 16.94 -10.43
N LYS A 103 9.68 18.28 -10.33
CA LYS A 103 9.74 18.98 -9.04
C LYS A 103 8.55 18.69 -8.13
N LYS A 104 7.38 18.42 -8.74
CA LYS A 104 6.12 18.11 -8.05
C LYS A 104 6.00 16.62 -7.74
N PHE A 105 6.84 15.77 -8.34
CA PHE A 105 6.86 14.33 -8.07
C PHE A 105 7.39 14.06 -6.67
N SER A 106 6.55 13.50 -5.81
CA SER A 106 6.81 13.27 -4.39
C SER A 106 6.51 11.82 -4.01
N LYS A 107 6.94 11.39 -2.81
CA LYS A 107 6.57 10.07 -2.26
C LYS A 107 5.05 9.85 -2.30
N ALA A 108 4.27 10.84 -1.86
CA ALA A 108 2.81 10.74 -1.83
C ALA A 108 2.22 10.61 -3.23
N HIS A 109 2.76 11.35 -4.20
CA HIS A 109 2.37 11.23 -5.60
C HIS A 109 2.68 9.85 -6.17
N ALA A 110 3.90 9.34 -5.94
CA ALA A 110 4.28 7.99 -6.34
C ALA A 110 3.38 6.91 -5.72
N LEU A 111 3.01 7.03 -4.44
CA LEU A 111 2.06 6.10 -3.82
C LEU A 111 0.64 6.22 -4.39
N ASN A 112 0.23 7.38 -4.92
CA ASN A 112 -1.03 7.50 -5.64
C ASN A 112 -0.94 6.89 -7.05
N LEU A 113 0.19 7.06 -7.75
CA LEU A 113 0.44 6.38 -9.02
C LEU A 113 0.44 4.86 -8.86
N TYR A 114 0.96 4.33 -7.74
CA TYR A 114 0.83 2.91 -7.42
C TYR A 114 -0.62 2.45 -7.41
N LYS A 115 -1.54 3.23 -6.82
CA LYS A 115 -2.97 2.87 -6.80
C LYS A 115 -3.57 2.84 -8.21
N MET A 116 -3.25 3.85 -9.03
CA MET A 116 -3.70 3.90 -10.43
C MET A 116 -3.14 2.75 -11.25
N LEU A 117 -1.86 2.42 -11.06
CA LEU A 117 -1.20 1.29 -11.72
C LEU A 117 -1.87 -0.03 -11.33
N MET A 118 -2.16 -0.24 -10.05
CA MET A 118 -2.84 -1.44 -9.58
C MET A 118 -4.26 -1.53 -10.12
N GLU A 119 -4.99 -0.41 -10.20
CA GLU A 119 -6.32 -0.35 -10.81
C GLU A 119 -6.26 -0.69 -12.31
N GLN A 120 -5.27 -0.18 -13.05
CA GLN A 120 -5.07 -0.51 -14.47
C GLN A 120 -4.68 -1.98 -14.68
N ARG A 121 -3.85 -2.54 -13.80
CA ARG A 121 -3.43 -3.94 -13.87
C ARG A 121 -4.50 -4.91 -13.35
N ARG A 122 -5.42 -4.44 -12.52
CA ARG A 122 -6.44 -5.26 -11.85
C ARG A 122 -7.21 -6.11 -12.85
N ASP A 123 -7.74 -5.50 -13.90
CA ASP A 123 -8.55 -6.21 -14.90
C ASP A 123 -7.74 -7.30 -15.59
N GLY A 124 -6.45 -7.06 -15.86
CA GLY A 124 -5.55 -8.06 -16.45
C GLY A 124 -5.23 -9.21 -15.49
N ILE A 125 -5.00 -8.90 -14.21
CA ILE A 125 -4.77 -9.92 -13.16
C ILE A 125 -6.02 -10.77 -12.97
N ILE A 126 -7.19 -10.15 -12.87
CA ILE A 126 -8.47 -10.86 -12.73
C ILE A 126 -8.71 -11.75 -13.95
N ALA A 127 -8.51 -11.23 -15.16
CA ALA A 127 -8.70 -12.00 -16.39
C ALA A 127 -7.76 -13.21 -16.44
N ASP A 128 -6.49 -13.05 -16.03
CA ASP A 128 -5.53 -14.14 -15.96
C ASP A 128 -5.90 -15.17 -14.88
N MET A 129 -6.34 -14.72 -13.70
CA MET A 129 -6.85 -15.59 -12.63
C MET A 129 -8.06 -16.41 -13.11
N ILE A 130 -9.04 -15.79 -13.75
CA ILE A 130 -10.21 -16.47 -14.31
C ILE A 130 -9.78 -17.47 -15.40
N ALA A 131 -8.90 -17.06 -16.31
CA ALA A 131 -8.44 -17.92 -17.40
C ALA A 131 -7.65 -19.15 -16.90
N ASN A 132 -6.93 -19.00 -15.80
CA ASN A 132 -6.13 -20.06 -15.18
C ASN A 132 -6.82 -20.71 -13.97
N THR A 133 -8.11 -20.46 -13.74
CA THR A 133 -8.85 -21.06 -12.62
C THR A 133 -8.84 -22.59 -12.79
N PRO A 134 -8.35 -23.35 -11.78
CA PRO A 134 -8.28 -24.80 -11.90
C PRO A 134 -9.67 -25.43 -12.07
N ALA A 135 -9.75 -26.53 -12.83
CA ALA A 135 -11.03 -27.14 -13.20
C ALA A 135 -11.86 -27.68 -12.03
N ASN A 136 -11.24 -27.85 -10.85
CA ASN A 136 -11.89 -28.29 -9.62
C ASN A 136 -12.43 -27.13 -8.77
N TYR A 137 -12.41 -25.89 -9.27
CA TYR A 137 -13.10 -24.75 -8.68
C TYR A 137 -14.43 -24.53 -9.39
N HIS A 138 -15.48 -24.34 -8.60
CA HIS A 138 -16.85 -24.36 -9.07
C HIS A 138 -17.66 -23.21 -8.49
N LEU A 139 -18.26 -22.43 -9.38
CA LEU A 139 -19.23 -21.39 -9.03
C LEU A 139 -20.63 -22.02 -8.95
N VAL A 140 -21.28 -21.92 -7.80
CA VAL A 140 -22.60 -22.53 -7.57
C VAL A 140 -23.72 -21.56 -7.93
N THR A 141 -23.93 -21.37 -9.22
CA THR A 141 -25.00 -20.52 -9.79
C THR A 141 -26.08 -21.35 -10.48
N SER A 142 -26.18 -22.64 -10.21
CA SER A 142 -27.27 -23.48 -10.71
C SER A 142 -27.70 -24.54 -9.68
N PRO A 143 -28.97 -24.96 -9.69
CA PRO A 143 -29.45 -26.05 -8.84
C PRO A 143 -28.66 -27.35 -9.02
N GLU A 144 -28.24 -27.66 -10.24
CA GLU A 144 -27.51 -28.89 -10.59
C GLU A 144 -26.11 -28.92 -9.94
N VAL A 145 -25.39 -27.80 -9.98
CA VAL A 145 -24.08 -27.68 -9.32
C VAL A 145 -24.24 -27.76 -7.80
N PHE A 146 -25.30 -27.16 -7.25
CA PHE A 146 -25.57 -27.23 -5.82
C PHE A 146 -25.94 -28.64 -5.37
N GLU A 147 -26.73 -29.37 -6.16
CA GLU A 147 -27.04 -30.77 -5.88
C GLU A 147 -25.76 -31.61 -5.87
N ARG A 148 -24.88 -31.46 -6.87
CA ARG A 148 -23.57 -32.12 -6.91
C ARG A 148 -22.76 -31.85 -5.64
N LEU A 149 -22.62 -30.59 -5.24
CA LEU A 149 -21.93 -30.22 -4.00
C LEU A 149 -22.53 -30.95 -2.78
N THR A 150 -23.85 -30.93 -2.62
CA THR A 150 -24.51 -31.58 -1.47
C THR A 150 -24.34 -33.10 -1.47
N GLN A 151 -24.22 -33.73 -2.64
CA GLN A 151 -23.94 -35.16 -2.75
C GLN A 151 -22.50 -35.45 -2.33
N GLU A 152 -21.52 -34.69 -2.84
CA GLU A 152 -20.10 -34.84 -2.52
C GLU A 152 -19.80 -34.62 -1.03
N LEU A 153 -20.49 -33.67 -0.38
CA LEU A 153 -20.39 -33.42 1.07
C LEU A 153 -20.68 -34.65 1.93
N ASN A 154 -21.49 -35.60 1.48
CA ASN A 154 -21.78 -36.82 2.25
C ASN A 154 -20.54 -37.73 2.40
N GLY A 155 -19.59 -37.63 1.48
CA GLY A 155 -18.38 -38.43 1.47
C GLY A 155 -17.26 -37.87 2.35
N GLU A 156 -17.37 -36.62 2.78
CA GLU A 156 -16.32 -35.89 3.49
C GLU A 156 -16.31 -36.17 4.98
N GLU A 157 -15.11 -36.20 5.54
CA GLU A 157 -14.88 -36.27 6.99
C GLU A 157 -14.47 -34.91 7.56
N VAL A 158 -13.87 -34.06 6.71
CA VAL A 158 -13.43 -32.71 7.06
C VAL A 158 -13.61 -31.79 5.85
N ILE A 159 -14.01 -30.55 6.09
CA ILE A 159 -14.13 -29.51 5.06
C ILE A 159 -13.42 -28.23 5.49
N GLY A 160 -12.90 -27.49 4.51
CA GLY A 160 -12.58 -26.08 4.68
C GLY A 160 -13.83 -25.24 4.49
N LEU A 161 -14.06 -24.24 5.34
CA LEU A 161 -15.24 -23.38 5.32
C LEU A 161 -14.83 -21.93 5.57
N ASP A 162 -15.42 -21.03 4.79
CA ASP A 162 -15.25 -19.58 4.95
C ASP A 162 -16.52 -18.84 4.51
N THR A 163 -16.75 -17.65 5.06
CA THR A 163 -17.89 -16.79 4.70
C THR A 163 -17.42 -15.44 4.19
N GLU A 164 -18.01 -15.04 3.06
CA GLU A 164 -17.87 -13.70 2.53
C GLU A 164 -19.08 -12.86 2.94
N THR A 165 -18.85 -11.62 3.37
CA THR A 165 -19.86 -10.79 4.03
C THR A 165 -19.85 -9.35 3.51
N THR A 166 -20.92 -8.60 3.78
CA THR A 166 -21.00 -7.16 3.44
C THR A 166 -20.03 -6.29 4.27
N GLY A 167 -19.43 -6.84 5.33
CA GLY A 167 -18.55 -6.12 6.24
C GLY A 167 -18.17 -6.95 7.48
N LEU A 168 -17.64 -6.31 8.52
CA LEU A 168 -17.08 -6.98 9.70
C LEU A 168 -17.92 -6.83 10.98
N ASP A 169 -19.12 -6.23 10.90
CA ASP A 169 -20.04 -6.02 12.02
C ASP A 169 -20.94 -7.24 12.23
N TYR A 170 -20.79 -7.89 13.38
CA TYR A 170 -21.53 -9.10 13.77
C TYR A 170 -23.05 -8.96 13.71
N ASP A 171 -23.59 -7.75 13.92
CA ASP A 171 -25.02 -7.50 14.05
C ASP A 171 -25.64 -6.98 12.76
N LYS A 172 -24.88 -6.23 11.97
CA LYS A 172 -25.39 -5.54 10.78
C LYS A 172 -25.10 -6.29 9.49
N ASP A 173 -23.89 -6.84 9.35
CA ASP A 173 -23.44 -7.38 8.07
C ASP A 173 -24.05 -8.74 7.78
N GLN A 174 -24.17 -9.10 6.50
CA GLN A 174 -24.82 -10.33 6.06
C GLN A 174 -23.87 -11.20 5.26
N ILE A 175 -24.10 -12.52 5.27
CA ILE A 175 -23.40 -13.45 4.38
C ILE A 175 -23.81 -13.14 2.94
N VAL A 176 -22.80 -12.88 2.11
CA VAL A 176 -22.88 -12.64 0.66
C VAL A 176 -22.56 -13.92 -0.11
N GLY A 177 -21.62 -14.72 0.39
CA GLY A 177 -21.30 -16.02 -0.17
C GLY A 177 -20.59 -16.95 0.81
N ILE A 178 -20.46 -18.21 0.40
CA ILE A 178 -19.88 -19.28 1.22
C ILE A 178 -18.85 -20.03 0.37
N SER A 179 -17.65 -20.17 0.90
CA SER A 179 -16.59 -20.96 0.28
C SER A 179 -16.44 -22.29 0.99
N LEU A 180 -16.40 -23.38 0.22
CA LEU A 180 -16.22 -24.74 0.70
C LEU A 180 -15.07 -25.41 -0.04
N THR A 181 -14.21 -26.09 0.71
CA THR A 181 -13.21 -27.02 0.16
C THR A 181 -13.51 -28.42 0.68
N LEU A 182 -13.62 -29.35 -0.25
CA LEU A 182 -13.89 -30.77 -0.03
C LEU A 182 -12.62 -31.57 -0.38
N PRO A 183 -11.74 -31.84 0.62
CA PRO A 183 -10.40 -32.37 0.36
C PRO A 183 -10.38 -33.80 -0.19
N LYS A 184 -11.36 -34.64 0.12
CA LYS A 184 -11.35 -36.05 -0.31
C LYS A 184 -11.66 -36.19 -1.80
N VAL A 185 -12.60 -35.40 -2.31
CA VAL A 185 -12.93 -35.36 -3.75
C VAL A 185 -12.12 -34.32 -4.52
N ASP A 186 -11.31 -33.53 -3.81
CA ASP A 186 -10.47 -32.45 -4.34
C ASP A 186 -11.30 -31.42 -5.14
N GLN A 187 -12.38 -30.91 -4.53
CA GLN A 187 -13.28 -29.94 -5.13
C GLN A 187 -13.44 -28.69 -4.25
N HIS A 188 -13.53 -27.53 -4.90
CA HIS A 188 -13.68 -26.23 -4.26
C HIS A 188 -14.92 -25.52 -4.83
N TYR A 189 -15.73 -24.98 -3.95
CA TYR A 189 -17.02 -24.39 -4.30
C TYR A 189 -17.15 -23.00 -3.71
N TYR A 190 -17.59 -22.06 -4.53
CA TYR A 190 -18.10 -20.77 -4.08
C TYR A 190 -19.60 -20.68 -4.31
N ILE A 191 -20.36 -20.41 -3.25
CA ILE A 191 -21.83 -20.32 -3.28
C ILE A 191 -22.24 -18.86 -3.06
N PRO A 192 -22.58 -18.13 -4.13
CA PRO A 192 -23.11 -16.78 -4.02
C PRO A 192 -24.57 -16.83 -3.55
N VAL A 193 -24.92 -16.02 -2.55
CA VAL A 193 -26.28 -15.93 -2.01
C VAL A 193 -26.86 -14.53 -2.01
N ARG A 194 -26.05 -13.48 -1.86
CA ARG A 194 -26.51 -12.08 -1.77
C ARG A 194 -25.62 -11.09 -2.52
N HIS A 195 -25.12 -11.46 -3.70
CA HIS A 195 -24.46 -10.49 -4.58
C HIS A 195 -25.47 -9.55 -5.23
N GLU A 196 -25.13 -8.27 -5.32
CA GLU A 196 -25.88 -7.17 -5.94
C GLU A 196 -25.43 -6.95 -7.39
N LEU A 197 -25.42 -8.01 -8.20
CA LEU A 197 -25.00 -7.97 -9.60
C LEU A 197 -26.19 -8.14 -10.55
N ASP A 198 -26.23 -7.32 -11.59
CA ASP A 198 -27.25 -7.41 -12.63
C ASP A 198 -27.03 -8.61 -13.55
N GLY A 199 -28.11 -9.33 -13.86
CA GLY A 199 -28.10 -10.40 -14.87
C GLY A 199 -27.46 -11.72 -14.42
N VAL A 200 -27.08 -11.86 -13.16
CA VAL A 200 -26.46 -13.09 -12.63
C VAL A 200 -27.43 -13.85 -11.74
N TYR A 201 -27.71 -15.11 -12.09
CA TYR A 201 -28.56 -15.97 -11.29
C TYR A 201 -27.83 -16.45 -10.03
N GLN A 202 -28.54 -16.41 -8.90
CA GLN A 202 -28.09 -16.94 -7.61
C GLN A 202 -29.21 -17.78 -7.00
N LEU A 203 -28.82 -18.80 -6.24
CA LEU A 203 -29.78 -19.57 -5.46
C LEU A 203 -30.32 -18.72 -4.31
N PHE A 204 -31.62 -18.89 -3.98
CA PHE A 204 -32.20 -18.18 -2.85
C PHE A 204 -31.46 -18.54 -1.54
N PRO A 205 -31.06 -17.54 -0.72
CA PRO A 205 -30.32 -17.79 0.53
C PRO A 205 -30.98 -18.82 1.43
N ALA A 206 -32.30 -18.70 1.64
CA ALA A 206 -33.07 -19.62 2.48
C ALA A 206 -33.01 -21.08 1.97
N THR A 207 -32.94 -21.28 0.65
CA THR A 207 -32.77 -22.61 0.05
C THR A 207 -31.37 -23.14 0.32
N VAL A 208 -30.33 -22.33 0.11
CA VAL A 208 -28.93 -22.71 0.35
C VAL A 208 -28.72 -23.09 1.81
N PHE A 209 -29.06 -22.20 2.74
CA PHE A 209 -28.87 -22.43 4.17
C PHE A 209 -29.64 -23.64 4.68
N ARG A 210 -30.89 -23.86 4.22
CA ARG A 210 -31.66 -25.04 4.61
C ARG A 210 -30.98 -26.35 4.22
N HIS A 211 -30.36 -26.43 3.04
CA HIS A 211 -29.70 -27.64 2.56
C HIS A 211 -28.30 -27.82 3.16
N LEU A 212 -27.57 -26.73 3.43
CA LEU A 212 -26.26 -26.81 4.10
C LEU A 212 -26.37 -27.09 5.60
N LYS A 213 -27.45 -26.65 6.25
CA LYS A 213 -27.69 -26.82 7.70
C LYS A 213 -27.40 -28.23 8.23
N PRO A 214 -27.91 -29.34 7.66
CA PRO A 214 -27.61 -30.69 8.16
C PRO A 214 -26.11 -31.04 8.16
N PHE A 215 -25.33 -30.51 7.21
CA PHE A 215 -23.87 -30.72 7.17
C PHE A 215 -23.15 -29.81 8.16
N LEU A 216 -23.54 -28.54 8.23
CA LEU A 216 -22.90 -27.54 9.09
C LEU A 216 -23.19 -27.79 10.58
N GLU A 217 -24.35 -28.34 10.94
CA GLU A 217 -24.70 -28.73 12.32
C GLU A 217 -24.27 -30.17 12.68
N ASN A 218 -23.74 -30.95 11.72
CA ASN A 218 -23.25 -32.29 11.99
C ASN A 218 -21.87 -32.25 12.69
N SER A 219 -21.82 -32.63 13.96
CA SER A 219 -20.56 -32.66 14.73
C SER A 219 -19.54 -33.71 14.26
N LYS A 220 -19.95 -34.68 13.43
CA LYS A 220 -19.05 -35.70 12.86
C LYS A 220 -18.34 -35.24 11.59
N LEU A 221 -18.88 -34.25 10.88
CA LEU A 221 -18.18 -33.61 9.77
C LEU A 221 -17.29 -32.50 10.36
N GLY A 222 -15.98 -32.66 10.27
CA GLY A 222 -15.02 -31.68 10.77
C GLY A 222 -15.01 -30.40 9.94
N LYS A 223 -14.89 -29.24 10.59
CA LYS A 223 -14.75 -27.93 9.93
C LYS A 223 -13.42 -27.29 10.30
N VAL A 224 -12.69 -26.86 9.28
CA VAL A 224 -11.48 -26.05 9.40
C VAL A 224 -11.82 -24.64 8.89
N LEU A 225 -11.61 -23.64 9.74
CA LEU A 225 -11.82 -22.24 9.40
C LEU A 225 -10.61 -21.40 9.84
N HIS A 226 -10.62 -20.11 9.49
CA HIS A 226 -9.69 -19.12 10.02
C HIS A 226 -10.49 -18.05 10.77
N ASN A 227 -10.20 -17.81 12.05
CA ASN A 227 -11.01 -16.90 12.88
C ASN A 227 -12.49 -17.32 12.96
N SER A 228 -12.71 -18.61 13.24
CA SER A 228 -13.99 -19.31 13.13
C SER A 228 -15.13 -18.68 13.93
N LYS A 229 -14.80 -17.99 15.03
CA LYS A 229 -15.76 -17.22 15.82
C LYS A 229 -16.60 -16.31 14.91
N PHE A 230 -15.98 -15.73 13.88
CA PHE A 230 -16.69 -14.81 13.00
C PHE A 230 -17.76 -15.50 12.17
N ASP A 231 -17.37 -16.53 11.43
CA ASP A 231 -18.27 -17.34 10.60
C ASP A 231 -19.38 -17.99 11.44
N MET A 232 -19.05 -18.46 12.65
CA MET A 232 -20.03 -19.03 13.57
C MET A 232 -21.14 -18.04 13.94
N HIS A 233 -20.81 -16.77 14.18
CA HIS A 233 -21.82 -15.73 14.42
C HIS A 233 -22.66 -15.45 13.17
N MET A 234 -22.03 -15.41 12.00
CA MET A 234 -22.73 -15.20 10.73
C MET A 234 -23.72 -16.33 10.45
N PHE A 235 -23.30 -17.59 10.59
CA PHE A 235 -24.18 -18.75 10.43
C PHE A 235 -25.30 -18.80 11.48
N TYR A 236 -25.01 -18.40 12.73
CA TYR A 236 -26.02 -18.34 13.79
C TYR A 236 -27.19 -17.42 13.41
N ARG A 237 -26.90 -16.29 12.76
CA ARG A 237 -27.93 -15.34 12.28
C ARG A 237 -28.78 -15.89 11.14
N GLU A 238 -28.25 -16.84 10.37
CA GLU A 238 -28.99 -17.62 9.36
C GLU A 238 -29.68 -18.86 9.95
N GLY A 239 -29.68 -18.99 11.29
CA GLY A 239 -30.32 -20.09 12.01
C GLY A 239 -29.55 -21.40 11.95
N ILE A 240 -28.22 -21.36 11.74
CA ILE A 240 -27.34 -22.53 11.70
C ILE A 240 -26.39 -22.49 12.90
N HIS A 241 -26.48 -23.49 13.77
CA HIS A 241 -25.59 -23.66 14.91
C HIS A 241 -24.38 -24.51 14.50
N LEU A 242 -23.35 -23.88 13.91
CA LEU A 242 -22.17 -24.57 13.41
C LEU A 242 -21.57 -25.52 14.48
N GLN A 243 -21.44 -26.80 14.14
CA GLN A 243 -20.85 -27.84 14.97
C GLN A 243 -19.67 -28.49 14.27
N GLY A 244 -18.85 -29.24 15.02
CA GLY A 244 -17.74 -30.00 14.47
C GLY A 244 -16.55 -29.11 14.07
N LEU A 245 -16.36 -27.95 14.71
CA LEU A 245 -15.14 -27.17 14.56
C LEU A 245 -13.95 -28.00 15.06
N VAL A 246 -13.08 -28.42 14.15
CA VAL A 246 -11.88 -29.22 14.49
C VAL A 246 -10.63 -28.35 14.55
N MET A 247 -10.60 -27.24 13.81
CA MET A 247 -9.46 -26.35 13.74
C MET A 247 -9.87 -24.91 13.42
N ASP A 248 -9.38 -23.96 14.22
CA ASP A 248 -9.25 -22.56 13.82
C ASP A 248 -7.77 -22.28 13.59
N THR A 249 -7.39 -22.06 12.33
CA THR A 249 -5.99 -21.87 11.93
C THR A 249 -5.36 -20.63 12.56
N MET A 250 -6.14 -19.58 12.87
CA MET A 250 -5.65 -18.40 13.56
C MET A 250 -5.25 -18.74 15.00
N ILE A 251 -6.12 -19.49 15.71
CA ILE A 251 -5.87 -19.90 17.09
C ILE A 251 -4.71 -20.90 17.16
N ALA A 252 -4.70 -21.89 16.27
CA ALA A 252 -3.62 -22.87 16.17
C ALA A 252 -2.26 -22.17 16.00
N MET A 253 -2.21 -21.13 15.15
CA MET A 253 -0.97 -20.41 14.92
C MET A 253 -0.53 -19.58 16.12
N LYS A 254 -1.46 -18.99 16.88
CA LYS A 254 -1.14 -18.30 18.14
C LYS A 254 -0.52 -19.23 19.17
N ILE A 255 -0.96 -20.49 19.22
CA ILE A 255 -0.40 -21.51 20.11
C ILE A 255 0.98 -21.97 19.63
N LEU A 256 1.15 -22.15 18.31
CA LEU A 256 2.41 -22.63 17.73
C LEU A 256 3.53 -21.60 17.84
N THR A 257 3.22 -20.31 17.59
CA THR A 257 4.20 -19.22 17.64
C THR A 257 3.52 -17.90 18.03
N GLU A 258 3.72 -17.50 19.27
CA GLU A 258 3.22 -16.24 19.84
C GLU A 258 3.89 -14.97 19.26
N ASN A 259 4.99 -15.13 18.52
CA ASN A 259 5.81 -14.02 18.00
C ASN A 259 5.55 -13.71 16.52
N GLU A 260 4.42 -14.16 15.96
CA GLU A 260 4.05 -13.75 14.61
C GLU A 260 3.73 -12.25 14.55
N SER A 261 4.23 -11.59 13.51
CA SER A 261 3.92 -10.17 13.29
C SER A 261 2.45 -9.92 12.96
N SER A 262 1.74 -10.94 12.49
CA SER A 262 0.31 -10.91 12.20
C SER A 262 -0.24 -12.32 12.11
N TYR A 263 -1.48 -12.50 12.58
CA TYR A 263 -2.22 -13.77 12.48
C TYR A 263 -3.28 -13.76 11.37
N ALA A 264 -3.32 -12.72 10.52
CA ALA A 264 -4.26 -12.68 9.40
C ALA A 264 -3.93 -13.76 8.37
N LEU A 265 -4.95 -14.43 7.83
CA LEU A 265 -4.82 -15.56 6.90
C LEU A 265 -3.84 -15.27 5.76
N LYS A 266 -4.00 -14.14 5.06
CA LYS A 266 -3.11 -13.75 3.95
C LYS A 266 -1.63 -13.72 4.34
N ASN A 267 -1.30 -13.16 5.51
CA ASN A 267 0.08 -13.06 5.97
C ASN A 267 0.66 -14.44 6.29
N LEU A 268 -0.16 -15.31 6.91
CA LEU A 268 0.21 -16.68 7.20
C LEU A 268 0.35 -17.50 5.91
N ALA A 269 -0.62 -17.43 5.00
CA ALA A 269 -0.59 -18.11 3.71
C ALA A 269 0.62 -17.67 2.86
N THR A 270 0.93 -16.38 2.80
CA THR A 270 2.12 -15.89 2.06
C THR A 270 3.43 -16.39 2.69
N LYS A 271 3.52 -16.43 4.02
CA LYS A 271 4.74 -16.84 4.74
C LYS A 271 4.95 -18.35 4.72
N TYR A 272 3.87 -19.12 4.93
CA TYR A 272 3.91 -20.56 5.15
C TYR A 272 3.44 -21.38 3.96
N GLY A 273 2.65 -20.81 3.05
CA GLY A 273 2.11 -21.46 1.86
C GLY A 273 3.20 -22.07 0.97
N LYS A 274 4.38 -21.46 0.90
CA LYS A 274 5.54 -22.00 0.18
C LYS A 274 5.96 -23.41 0.64
N TYR A 275 5.67 -23.80 1.89
CA TYR A 275 5.95 -25.15 2.38
C TYR A 275 4.90 -26.18 1.91
N PHE A 276 3.79 -25.69 1.37
CA PHE A 276 2.68 -26.47 0.82
C PHE A 276 2.55 -26.32 -0.70
N GLY A 277 3.57 -25.78 -1.37
CA GLY A 277 3.56 -25.55 -2.82
C GLY A 277 2.80 -24.31 -3.29
N PHE A 278 2.37 -23.45 -2.36
CA PHE A 278 1.76 -22.15 -2.69
C PHE A 278 2.87 -21.10 -2.83
N GLU A 279 3.25 -20.80 -4.07
CA GLU A 279 4.28 -19.80 -4.39
C GLU A 279 3.70 -18.40 -4.65
N ASP A 280 2.39 -18.29 -4.78
CA ASP A 280 1.71 -17.05 -5.13
C ASP A 280 1.66 -16.07 -3.96
N LYS A 281 1.67 -14.78 -4.31
CA LYS A 281 1.36 -13.73 -3.34
C LYS A 281 -0.15 -13.66 -3.20
N SER A 282 -0.67 -14.04 -2.03
CA SER A 282 -2.07 -13.76 -1.69
C SER A 282 -2.29 -12.24 -1.81
N MET A 283 -3.16 -11.81 -2.72
CA MET A 283 -3.54 -10.41 -2.88
C MET A 283 -4.60 -10.04 -1.83
N THR A 284 -4.63 -8.78 -1.39
CA THR A 284 -5.66 -8.32 -0.45
C THR A 284 -6.97 -8.14 -1.19
N TYR A 285 -8.08 -8.19 -0.46
CA TYR A 285 -9.37 -7.80 -0.99
C TYR A 285 -9.33 -6.40 -1.64
N GLU A 286 -8.71 -5.39 -1.02
CA GLU A 286 -8.57 -4.06 -1.63
C GLU A 286 -7.73 -4.05 -2.91
N GLU A 287 -6.73 -4.94 -3.01
CA GLU A 287 -5.89 -5.07 -4.20
C GLU A 287 -6.71 -5.65 -5.37
N LEU A 288 -7.50 -6.70 -5.12
CA LEU A 288 -8.31 -7.39 -6.13
C LEU A 288 -9.63 -6.68 -6.46
N PHE A 289 -10.36 -6.22 -5.45
CA PHE A 289 -11.75 -5.76 -5.57
C PHE A 289 -11.91 -4.25 -5.35
N GLY A 290 -10.84 -3.56 -4.93
CA GLY A 290 -10.84 -2.12 -4.72
C GLY A 290 -11.63 -1.69 -3.49
N LYS A 291 -12.22 -0.50 -3.56
CA LYS A 291 -13.07 0.04 -2.49
C LYS A 291 -14.52 -0.26 -2.81
N GLY A 292 -15.04 -1.35 -2.26
CA GLY A 292 -16.44 -1.78 -2.41
C GLY A 292 -16.70 -2.96 -1.48
N GLY A 293 -17.96 -3.20 -1.10
CA GLY A 293 -18.32 -4.39 -0.35
C GLY A 293 -18.31 -5.63 -1.25
N PHE A 294 -18.14 -6.81 -0.65
CA PHE A 294 -18.01 -8.08 -1.37
C PHE A 294 -19.23 -8.33 -2.26
N GLU A 295 -20.41 -7.84 -1.87
CA GLU A 295 -21.66 -7.95 -2.61
C GLU A 295 -21.62 -7.34 -4.02
N LYS A 296 -20.64 -6.50 -4.33
CA LYS A 296 -20.49 -5.86 -5.66
C LYS A 296 -19.40 -6.49 -6.51
N THR A 297 -18.78 -7.55 -6.00
CA THR A 297 -17.68 -8.24 -6.67
C THR A 297 -18.22 -9.20 -7.73
N PRO A 298 -17.75 -9.14 -9.00
CA PRO A 298 -18.11 -10.11 -10.02
C PRO A 298 -17.91 -11.59 -9.58
N LEU A 299 -18.87 -12.47 -9.90
CA LEU A 299 -18.89 -13.85 -9.40
C LEU A 299 -17.82 -14.76 -9.97
N ASP A 300 -17.37 -14.49 -11.19
CA ASP A 300 -16.26 -15.16 -11.85
C ASP A 300 -14.95 -15.03 -11.07
N ILE A 301 -14.84 -14.00 -10.21
CA ILE A 301 -13.72 -13.81 -9.30
C ILE A 301 -13.94 -14.51 -7.96
N GLY A 302 -15.20 -14.76 -7.56
CA GLY A 302 -15.52 -15.42 -6.30
C GLY A 302 -15.02 -16.87 -6.21
N THR A 303 -14.68 -17.49 -7.34
CA THR A 303 -14.10 -18.83 -7.42
C THR A 303 -12.57 -18.87 -7.45
N VAL A 304 -11.88 -17.73 -7.38
CA VAL A 304 -10.43 -17.64 -7.67
C VAL A 304 -9.61 -17.13 -6.50
#